data_AF-A0A918XV04-F1
#
_entry.id   AF-A0A918XV04-F1
#
_cell.length_a   1.000
_cell.length_b   1.000
_cell.length_c   1.000
_cell.angle_alpha   90.00
_cell.angle_beta   90.00
_cell.angle_gamma   90.00
#
_symmetry.space_group_name_H-M   'P 1'
#
loop_
_entity.id
_entity.type
_entity.pdbx_description
1 polymer ?
#
loop_
_entity_poly.entity_id
_entity_poly.type
_entity_poly.pdbx_seq_one_letter_code
_entity_poly.pdbx_strand_id
1 'polypeptide(L)'
;MTEIQPRRRAEDAVADPIAHAEATRIARSGDAAARRALAKRPGLAPELLFYLAEDDDVGVRRAIAANPETPRHAHQFLARDDDAAVRASVAQRIGSDVAGLKNERRAQHRRITIEALEALALDTAEKVRQRLAEAVKDAESAPPEVVRRVIEVLARDTAHEVAGPVLEHSPLLSDDFLIGIVGSPANTGAVTSISRRRGVSSRVSDAVASSGDDAAIAALLANESAQIREATLDRLIDMAPEKPSWHAPLVARPKLSAGHVGKLARFVAIALVEELRQRTDLDEEASARLTEAMSRRIEEEGTRSTPASAERTRALSLYGQGELDELSLTEALTAGRRAFVMAALSVRSGLPEPVVHSMMSSGSAKVVTALAWKAGMTMEFAEQLQLRLAYIEPRDTLRASVGARFPLDDEQLDWQVQMYAEGRTE
;
A
#
# COMPACT_ATOMS: atom_id res chain seq x y z
N MET A 1 -54.96 -8.19 -28.57
CA MET A 1 -54.14 -8.72 -29.67
C MET A 1 -53.15 -7.64 -30.06
N THR A 2 -52.03 -7.57 -29.34
CA THR A 2 -50.98 -6.57 -29.56
C THR A 2 -50.00 -7.15 -30.58
N GLU A 3 -49.94 -6.56 -31.77
CA GLU A 3 -49.03 -6.95 -32.84
C GLU A 3 -47.57 -6.85 -32.39
N ILE A 4 -46.88 -7.99 -32.46
CA ILE A 4 -45.46 -8.13 -32.21
C ILE A 4 -44.73 -7.65 -33.48
N GLN A 5 -44.10 -6.48 -33.44
CA GLN A 5 -43.15 -6.09 -34.49
C GLN A 5 -41.92 -7.01 -34.45
N PRO A 6 -41.47 -7.55 -35.60
CA PRO A 6 -40.30 -8.41 -35.63
C PRO A 6 -39.03 -7.58 -35.40
N ARG A 7 -38.18 -8.08 -34.50
CA ARG A 7 -36.83 -7.57 -34.24
C ARG A 7 -36.05 -7.52 -35.56
N ARG A 8 -35.59 -6.32 -35.96
CA ARG A 8 -34.58 -6.15 -37.02
C ARG A 8 -33.38 -7.04 -36.68
N ARG A 9 -33.16 -8.11 -37.45
CA ARG A 9 -31.92 -8.88 -37.43
C ARG A 9 -30.79 -7.96 -37.92
N ALA A 10 -29.64 -8.07 -37.26
CA ALA A 10 -28.38 -7.48 -37.66
C ALA A 10 -27.79 -8.23 -38.88
N GLU A 11 -28.52 -8.23 -39.98
CA GLU A 11 -28.11 -8.73 -41.30
C GLU A 11 -28.33 -7.55 -42.26
N ASP A 12 -27.33 -7.22 -43.07
CA ASP A 12 -27.28 -6.13 -44.08
C ASP A 12 -26.75 -4.75 -43.64
N ALA A 13 -25.50 -4.71 -43.19
CA ALA A 13 -24.59 -3.67 -43.65
C ALA A 13 -23.90 -4.17 -44.93
N VAL A 14 -24.58 -4.07 -46.06
CA VAL A 14 -23.98 -4.37 -47.37
C VAL A 14 -22.87 -3.35 -47.59
N ALA A 15 -21.62 -3.77 -47.40
CA ALA A 15 -20.45 -2.97 -47.77
C ALA A 15 -20.60 -2.56 -49.24
N ASP A 16 -20.47 -1.27 -49.53
CA ASP A 16 -20.51 -0.74 -50.90
C ASP A 16 -19.53 -1.54 -51.79
N PRO A 17 -20.04 -2.34 -52.76
CA PRO A 17 -19.19 -3.20 -53.59
C PRO A 17 -18.12 -2.43 -54.36
N ILE A 18 -18.41 -1.17 -54.72
CA ILE A 18 -17.48 -0.29 -55.42
C ILE A 18 -16.36 0.15 -54.47
N ALA A 19 -16.69 0.49 -53.23
CA ALA A 19 -15.71 0.82 -52.20
C ALA A 19 -14.79 -0.37 -51.85
N HIS A 20 -15.33 -1.60 -51.84
CA HIS A 20 -14.55 -2.81 -51.60
C HIS A 20 -13.62 -3.15 -52.78
N ALA A 21 -14.12 -3.04 -54.02
CA ALA A 21 -13.31 -3.26 -55.22
C ALA A 21 -12.16 -2.24 -55.31
N GLU A 22 -12.43 -0.97 -54.99
CA GLU A 22 -11.42 0.08 -54.98
C GLU A 22 -10.39 -0.13 -53.86
N ALA A 23 -10.83 -0.49 -52.66
CA ALA A 23 -9.92 -0.86 -51.56
C ALA A 23 -9.00 -2.03 -51.96
N THR A 24 -9.54 -3.04 -52.64
CA THR A 24 -8.77 -4.19 -53.13
C THR A 24 -7.74 -3.77 -54.19
N ARG A 25 -8.13 -2.88 -55.11
CA ARG A 25 -7.23 -2.33 -56.14
C ARG A 25 -6.07 -1.57 -55.50
N ILE A 26 -6.37 -0.67 -54.55
CA ILE A 26 -5.35 0.09 -53.82
C ILE A 26 -4.43 -0.85 -53.03
N ALA A 27 -4.97 -1.85 -52.33
CA ALA A 27 -4.17 -2.79 -51.55
C ALA A 27 -3.16 -3.57 -52.42
N ARG A 28 -3.55 -3.95 -53.65
CA ARG A 28 -2.69 -4.74 -54.55
C ARG A 28 -1.70 -3.91 -55.34
N SER A 29 -2.10 -2.75 -55.85
CA SER A 29 -1.32 -1.99 -56.84
C SER A 29 -1.16 -0.51 -56.53
N GLY A 30 -1.64 -0.04 -55.37
CA GLY A 30 -1.38 1.32 -54.90
C GLY A 30 0.07 1.50 -54.47
N ASP A 31 0.56 2.74 -54.52
CA ASP A 31 1.84 3.07 -53.91
C ASP A 31 1.79 2.94 -52.38
N ALA A 32 2.96 2.96 -51.73
CA ALA A 32 3.05 2.80 -50.27
C ALA A 32 2.23 3.85 -49.51
N ALA A 33 2.13 5.08 -50.02
CA ALA A 33 1.35 6.14 -49.41
C ALA A 33 -0.15 5.85 -49.45
N ALA A 34 -0.67 5.40 -50.60
CA ALA A 34 -2.07 5.03 -50.77
C ALA A 34 -2.43 3.79 -49.95
N ARG A 35 -1.57 2.76 -49.93
CA ARG A 35 -1.77 1.57 -49.09
C ARG A 35 -1.76 1.91 -47.60
N ARG A 36 -0.90 2.84 -47.18
CA ARG A 36 -0.85 3.31 -45.78
C ARG A 36 -2.08 4.12 -45.41
N ALA A 37 -2.57 4.96 -46.33
CA ALA A 37 -3.83 5.67 -46.14
C ALA A 37 -5.01 4.70 -46.03
N LEU A 38 -5.01 3.67 -46.88
CA LEU A 38 -6.00 2.59 -46.84
C LEU A 38 -5.97 1.87 -45.48
N ALA A 39 -4.80 1.43 -45.02
CA ALA A 39 -4.62 0.71 -43.75
C ALA A 39 -5.16 1.46 -42.51
N LYS A 40 -5.26 2.79 -42.54
CA LYS A 40 -5.83 3.61 -41.46
C LYS A 40 -7.35 3.71 -41.48
N ARG A 41 -8.00 3.30 -42.57
CA ARG A 41 -9.45 3.47 -42.73
C ARG A 41 -10.20 2.49 -41.84
N PRO A 42 -11.26 2.94 -41.14
CA PRO A 42 -12.22 2.04 -40.52
C PRO A 42 -13.13 1.40 -41.57
N GLY A 43 -13.77 0.28 -41.22
CA GLY A 43 -14.66 -0.49 -42.06
C GLY A 43 -13.98 -1.32 -43.15
N LEU A 44 -12.68 -1.59 -43.02
CA LEU A 44 -11.99 -2.48 -43.98
C LEU A 44 -12.33 -3.94 -43.69
N ALA A 45 -12.48 -4.71 -44.76
CA ALA A 45 -12.70 -6.14 -44.66
C ALA A 45 -11.51 -6.80 -43.90
N PRO A 46 -11.76 -7.71 -42.94
CA PRO A 46 -10.71 -8.39 -42.18
C PRO A 46 -9.63 -9.05 -43.04
N GLU A 47 -10.01 -9.57 -44.22
CA GLU A 47 -9.11 -10.21 -45.18
C GLU A 47 -8.14 -9.20 -45.80
N LEU A 48 -8.60 -7.99 -46.10
CA LEU A 48 -7.74 -6.91 -46.60
C LEU A 48 -6.82 -6.36 -45.52
N LEU A 49 -7.30 -6.27 -44.27
CA LEU A 49 -6.46 -5.88 -43.13
C LEU A 49 -5.35 -6.90 -42.89
N PHE A 50 -5.66 -8.20 -42.99
CA PHE A 50 -4.66 -9.26 -42.89
C PHE A 50 -3.68 -9.22 -44.07
N TYR A 51 -4.16 -9.06 -45.30
CA TYR A 51 -3.31 -8.91 -46.48
C TYR A 51 -2.31 -7.75 -46.35
N LEU A 52 -2.76 -6.58 -45.88
CA LEU A 52 -1.89 -5.42 -45.65
C LEU A 52 -0.97 -5.58 -44.43
N ALA A 53 -1.20 -6.55 -43.55
CA ALA A 53 -0.27 -6.87 -42.47
C ALA A 53 1.02 -7.53 -42.99
N GLU A 54 0.99 -8.11 -44.19
CA GLU A 54 2.14 -8.72 -44.87
C GLU A 54 2.81 -7.76 -45.88
N ASP A 55 2.38 -6.49 -45.93
CA ASP A 55 2.89 -5.51 -46.90
C ASP A 55 4.39 -5.26 -46.75
N ASP A 56 5.12 -5.11 -47.86
CA ASP A 56 6.57 -4.85 -47.83
C ASP A 56 6.94 -3.52 -47.14
N ASP A 57 6.06 -2.51 -47.17
CA ASP A 57 6.30 -1.21 -46.54
C ASP A 57 6.00 -1.25 -45.03
N VAL A 58 7.04 -1.00 -44.24
CA VAL A 58 6.98 -0.93 -42.77
C VAL A 58 5.89 0.04 -42.28
N GLY A 59 5.69 1.16 -42.98
CA GLY A 59 4.69 2.15 -42.58
C GLY A 59 3.25 1.69 -42.81
N VAL A 60 2.99 0.84 -43.82
CA VAL A 60 1.69 0.18 -44.01
C VAL A 60 1.45 -0.83 -42.88
N ARG A 61 2.41 -1.73 -42.61
CA ARG A 61 2.29 -2.72 -41.52
C ARG A 61 2.09 -2.05 -40.17
N ARG A 62 2.80 -0.95 -39.91
CA ARG A 62 2.62 -0.12 -38.70
C ARG A 62 1.24 0.51 -38.62
N ALA A 63 0.68 0.97 -39.74
CA ALA A 63 -0.68 1.51 -39.79
C ALA A 63 -1.73 0.43 -39.48
N ILE A 64 -1.53 -0.80 -39.98
CA ILE A 64 -2.36 -1.95 -39.62
C ILE A 64 -2.23 -2.29 -38.13
N ALA A 65 -1.02 -2.33 -37.58
CA ALA A 65 -0.80 -2.57 -36.16
C ALA A 65 -1.55 -1.58 -35.24
N ALA A 66 -1.70 -0.33 -35.68
CA ALA A 66 -2.41 0.72 -34.94
C ALA A 66 -3.93 0.75 -35.20
N ASN A 67 -4.44 0.06 -36.23
CA ASN A 67 -5.85 0.12 -36.59
C ASN A 67 -6.71 -0.65 -35.56
N PRO A 68 -7.78 -0.03 -35.00
CA PRO A 68 -8.65 -0.66 -34.01
C PRO A 68 -9.35 -1.94 -34.47
N GLU A 69 -9.61 -2.10 -35.77
CA GLU A 69 -10.35 -3.22 -36.36
C GLU A 69 -9.44 -4.35 -36.84
N THR A 70 -8.12 -4.21 -36.67
CA THR A 70 -7.15 -5.23 -37.06
C THR A 70 -7.45 -6.56 -36.36
N PRO A 71 -7.64 -7.66 -37.13
CA PRO A 71 -7.97 -8.95 -36.55
C PRO A 71 -6.87 -9.46 -35.61
N ARG A 72 -7.26 -10.21 -34.56
CA ARG A 72 -6.31 -10.77 -33.58
C ARG A 72 -5.21 -11.63 -34.22
N HIS A 73 -5.51 -12.36 -35.30
CA HIS A 73 -4.52 -13.14 -36.06
C HIS A 73 -3.46 -12.24 -36.72
N ALA A 74 -3.87 -11.08 -37.27
CA ALA A 74 -2.92 -10.11 -37.82
C ALA A 74 -2.04 -9.51 -36.72
N HIS A 75 -2.58 -9.22 -35.53
CA HIS A 75 -1.76 -8.80 -34.39
C HIS A 75 -0.77 -9.87 -33.93
N GLN A 76 -1.16 -11.15 -33.93
CA GLN A 76 -0.24 -12.25 -33.60
C GLN A 76 0.90 -12.40 -34.60
N PHE A 77 0.62 -12.17 -35.88
CA PHE A 77 1.62 -12.13 -36.94
C PHE A 77 2.56 -10.92 -36.76
N LEU A 78 2.01 -9.71 -36.67
CA LEU A 78 2.76 -8.45 -36.52
C LEU A 78 3.52 -8.35 -35.20
N ALA A 79 3.13 -9.10 -34.16
CA ALA A 79 3.89 -9.20 -32.91
C ALA A 79 5.27 -9.85 -33.11
N ARG A 80 5.50 -10.53 -34.24
CA ARG A 80 6.77 -11.13 -34.64
C ARG A 80 7.38 -10.45 -35.88
N ASP A 81 6.91 -9.25 -36.23
CA ASP A 81 7.43 -8.49 -37.36
C ASP A 81 8.93 -8.22 -37.19
N ASP A 82 9.69 -8.18 -38.28
CA ASP A 82 11.11 -7.88 -38.24
C ASP A 82 11.39 -6.45 -37.71
N ASP A 83 10.48 -5.50 -37.98
CA ASP A 83 10.61 -4.12 -37.56
C ASP A 83 10.08 -3.88 -36.13
N ALA A 84 10.96 -3.39 -35.26
CA ALA A 84 10.63 -3.12 -33.86
C ALA A 84 9.57 -2.02 -33.67
N ALA A 85 9.43 -1.06 -34.59
CA ALA A 85 8.41 -0.02 -34.50
C ALA A 85 7.01 -0.55 -34.82
N VAL A 86 6.90 -1.54 -35.70
CA VAL A 86 5.66 -2.30 -35.93
C VAL A 86 5.29 -3.07 -34.67
N ARG A 87 6.21 -3.88 -34.12
CA ARG A 87 5.99 -4.64 -32.88
C ARG A 87 5.59 -3.75 -31.70
N ALA A 88 6.26 -2.60 -31.54
CA ALA A 88 5.91 -1.60 -30.52
C ALA A 88 4.49 -1.02 -30.70
N SER A 89 4.04 -0.86 -31.95
CA SER A 89 2.68 -0.39 -32.24
C SER A 89 1.64 -1.46 -31.90
N VAL A 90 1.95 -2.74 -32.15
CA VAL A 90 1.12 -3.87 -31.69
C VAL A 90 1.06 -3.88 -30.16
N ALA A 91 2.20 -3.81 -29.47
CA ALA A 91 2.28 -3.80 -28.01
C ALA A 91 1.39 -2.73 -27.37
N GLN A 92 1.44 -1.51 -27.90
CA GLN A 92 0.56 -0.43 -27.45
C GLN A 92 -0.93 -0.74 -27.69
N ARG A 93 -1.26 -1.28 -28.88
CA ARG A 93 -2.64 -1.53 -29.28
C ARG A 93 -3.30 -2.65 -28.49
N ILE A 94 -2.65 -3.79 -28.34
CA ILE A 94 -3.22 -4.94 -27.63
C ILE A 94 -2.99 -4.87 -26.11
N GLY A 95 -1.95 -4.16 -25.66
CA GLY A 95 -1.69 -3.89 -24.24
C GLY A 95 -2.79 -3.01 -23.60
N SER A 96 -3.31 -2.02 -24.33
CA SER A 96 -4.38 -1.15 -23.83
C SER A 96 -5.74 -1.85 -23.63
N ASP A 97 -5.93 -3.06 -24.16
CA ASP A 97 -7.18 -3.84 -24.07
C ASP A 97 -7.03 -5.14 -23.24
N VAL A 98 -5.99 -5.24 -22.40
CA VAL A 98 -5.79 -6.44 -21.56
C VAL A 98 -6.95 -6.72 -20.60
N ALA A 99 -7.64 -5.67 -20.13
CA ALA A 99 -8.84 -5.80 -19.31
C ALA A 99 -10.01 -6.46 -20.05
N GLY A 100 -10.16 -6.16 -21.36
CA GLY A 100 -11.18 -6.75 -22.22
C GLY A 100 -11.03 -8.27 -22.38
N LEU A 101 -9.81 -8.79 -22.25
CA LEU A 101 -9.53 -10.23 -22.40
C LEU A 101 -10.20 -11.11 -21.34
N LYS A 102 -10.49 -10.56 -20.15
CA LYS A 102 -11.20 -11.29 -19.09
C LYS A 102 -12.62 -11.70 -19.53
N ASN A 103 -13.24 -10.89 -20.37
CA ASN A 103 -14.61 -11.09 -20.87
C ASN A 103 -14.66 -11.69 -22.28
N GLU A 104 -13.51 -12.03 -22.87
CA GLU A 104 -13.45 -12.63 -24.21
C GLU A 104 -13.98 -14.08 -24.17
N ARG A 105 -15.18 -14.24 -24.74
CA ARG A 105 -15.92 -15.51 -24.78
C ARG A 105 -15.24 -16.54 -25.67
N ARG A 106 -14.56 -16.10 -26.74
CA ARG A 106 -13.90 -17.01 -27.67
C ARG A 106 -12.52 -17.39 -27.12
N ALA A 107 -12.40 -18.60 -26.57
CA ALA A 107 -11.15 -19.10 -26.02
C ALA A 107 -9.97 -19.00 -27.00
N GLN A 108 -10.21 -19.25 -28.29
CA GLN A 108 -9.21 -19.12 -29.35
C GLN A 108 -8.67 -17.69 -29.47
N HIS A 109 -9.57 -16.70 -29.48
CA HIS A 109 -9.21 -15.28 -29.59
C HIS A 109 -8.39 -14.82 -28.39
N ARG A 110 -8.83 -15.22 -27.18
CA ARG A 110 -8.11 -14.94 -25.94
C ARG A 110 -6.70 -15.53 -25.98
N ARG A 111 -6.57 -16.80 -26.37
CA ARG A 111 -5.27 -17.50 -26.45
C ARG A 111 -4.31 -16.80 -27.40
N ILE A 112 -4.75 -16.48 -28.62
CA ILE A 112 -3.94 -15.80 -29.63
C ILE A 112 -3.41 -14.45 -29.13
N THR A 113 -4.27 -13.65 -28.49
CA THR A 113 -3.83 -12.33 -27.98
C THR A 113 -2.85 -12.48 -26.83
N ILE A 114 -3.02 -13.46 -25.94
CA ILE A 114 -2.07 -13.73 -24.85
C ILE A 114 -0.71 -14.17 -25.40
N GLU A 115 -0.68 -15.07 -26.39
CA GLU A 115 0.56 -15.50 -27.04
C GLU A 115 1.29 -14.34 -27.73
N ALA A 116 0.55 -13.39 -28.32
CA ALA A 116 1.13 -12.18 -28.89
C ALA A 116 1.71 -11.24 -27.82
N LEU A 117 0.98 -11.01 -26.73
CA LEU A 117 1.44 -10.20 -25.59
C LEU A 117 2.70 -10.79 -24.95
N GLU A 118 2.76 -12.11 -24.77
CA GLU A 118 3.91 -12.79 -24.20
C GLU A 118 5.15 -12.67 -25.10
N ALA A 119 4.99 -12.83 -26.41
CA ALA A 119 6.08 -12.61 -27.35
C ALA A 119 6.65 -11.18 -27.27
N LEU A 120 5.77 -10.18 -27.11
CA LEU A 120 6.16 -8.76 -26.98
C LEU A 120 6.77 -8.44 -25.61
N ALA A 121 6.36 -9.15 -24.55
CA ALA A 121 6.95 -9.01 -23.22
C ALA A 121 8.38 -9.58 -23.15
N LEU A 122 8.67 -10.59 -23.97
CA LEU A 122 9.98 -11.21 -24.11
C LEU A 122 10.80 -10.67 -25.30
N ASP A 123 10.37 -9.55 -25.88
CA ASP A 123 11.01 -8.97 -27.07
C ASP A 123 12.46 -8.55 -26.78
N THR A 124 13.35 -8.72 -27.75
CA THR A 124 14.75 -8.31 -27.62
C THR A 124 14.90 -6.79 -27.59
N ALA A 125 13.99 -6.04 -28.23
CA ALA A 125 14.01 -4.59 -28.26
C ALA A 125 13.36 -4.00 -27.00
N GLU A 126 14.16 -3.31 -26.18
CA GLU A 126 13.70 -2.61 -24.97
C GLU A 126 12.53 -1.67 -25.25
N LYS A 127 12.56 -0.92 -26.36
CA LYS A 127 11.47 -0.02 -26.76
C LYS A 127 10.13 -0.73 -26.92
N VAL A 128 10.12 -1.97 -27.40
CA VAL A 128 8.87 -2.75 -27.54
C VAL A 128 8.32 -3.10 -26.16
N ARG A 129 9.19 -3.62 -25.29
CA ARG A 129 8.83 -3.97 -23.90
C ARG A 129 8.37 -2.74 -23.11
N GLN A 130 9.04 -1.60 -23.28
CA GLN A 130 8.66 -0.31 -22.68
C GLN A 130 7.26 0.14 -23.15
N ARG A 131 6.97 0.04 -24.46
CA ARG A 131 5.62 0.36 -24.98
C ARG A 131 4.55 -0.58 -24.42
N LEU A 132 4.88 -1.85 -24.24
CA LEU A 132 3.96 -2.80 -23.62
C LEU A 132 3.72 -2.45 -22.14
N ALA A 133 4.79 -2.22 -21.37
CA ALA A 133 4.75 -1.80 -19.97
C ALA A 133 3.89 -0.56 -19.78
N GLU A 134 4.12 0.47 -20.58
CA GLU A 134 3.33 1.72 -20.54
C GLU A 134 1.85 1.48 -20.86
N ALA A 135 1.54 0.55 -21.77
CA ALA A 135 0.15 0.24 -22.14
C ALA A 135 -0.59 -0.60 -21.08
N VAL A 136 0.10 -1.40 -20.27
CA VAL A 136 -0.52 -2.30 -19.27
C VAL A 136 -0.45 -1.77 -17.84
N LYS A 137 0.33 -0.72 -17.57
CA LYS A 137 0.61 -0.26 -16.20
C LYS A 137 -0.62 0.14 -15.39
N ASP A 138 -1.67 0.65 -16.04
CA ASP A 138 -2.90 1.12 -15.38
C ASP A 138 -4.05 0.09 -15.46
N ALA A 139 -3.76 -1.14 -15.92
CA ALA A 139 -4.78 -2.16 -16.07
C ALA A 139 -5.35 -2.60 -14.70
N GLU A 140 -6.62 -2.28 -14.45
CA GLU A 140 -7.31 -2.66 -13.21
C GLU A 140 -7.72 -4.14 -13.16
N SER A 141 -7.74 -4.81 -14.31
CA SER A 141 -8.02 -6.24 -14.40
C SER A 141 -7.32 -6.86 -15.59
N ALA A 142 -6.92 -8.13 -15.45
CA ALA A 142 -6.40 -8.94 -16.53
C ALA A 142 -6.64 -10.43 -16.21
N PRO A 143 -6.65 -11.32 -17.22
CA PRO A 143 -6.59 -12.76 -16.97
C PRO A 143 -5.33 -13.14 -16.15
N PRO A 144 -5.40 -14.13 -15.24
CA PRO A 144 -4.25 -14.54 -14.43
C PRO A 144 -3.01 -14.91 -15.26
N GLU A 145 -3.21 -15.45 -16.46
CA GLU A 145 -2.14 -15.77 -17.38
C GLU A 145 -1.42 -14.52 -17.89
N VAL A 146 -2.14 -13.42 -18.13
CA VAL A 146 -1.54 -12.14 -18.52
C VAL A 146 -0.78 -11.53 -17.35
N VAL A 147 -1.32 -11.58 -16.14
CA VAL A 147 -0.61 -11.12 -14.94
C VAL A 147 0.73 -11.85 -14.82
N ARG A 148 0.71 -13.19 -14.84
CA ARG A 148 1.93 -14.00 -14.64
C ARG A 148 2.93 -13.94 -15.80
N ARG A 149 2.45 -13.98 -17.05
CA ARG A 149 3.31 -14.14 -18.24
C ARG A 149 3.72 -12.81 -18.89
N VAL A 150 3.05 -11.71 -18.52
CA VAL A 150 3.29 -10.39 -19.12
C VAL A 150 3.64 -9.38 -18.03
N ILE A 151 2.69 -9.06 -17.14
CA ILE A 151 2.86 -7.97 -16.16
C ILE A 151 4.02 -8.27 -15.20
N GLU A 152 4.02 -9.46 -14.61
CA GLU A 152 5.09 -9.92 -13.73
C GLU A 152 6.45 -10.09 -14.42
N VAL A 153 6.45 -10.38 -15.72
CA VAL A 153 7.68 -10.49 -16.52
C VAL A 153 8.28 -9.11 -16.76
N LEU A 154 7.45 -8.15 -17.17
CA LEU A 154 7.86 -6.75 -17.35
C LEU A 154 8.32 -6.11 -16.04
N ALA A 155 7.66 -6.41 -14.91
CA ALA A 155 8.06 -5.94 -13.59
C ALA A 155 9.40 -6.52 -13.09
N ARG A 156 9.85 -7.64 -13.67
CA ARG A 156 11.18 -8.24 -13.42
C ARG A 156 12.23 -7.84 -14.46
N ASP A 157 11.88 -6.98 -15.41
CA ASP A 157 12.81 -6.54 -16.43
C ASP A 157 14.01 -5.81 -15.81
N THR A 158 15.19 -6.05 -16.35
CA THR A 158 16.42 -5.41 -15.90
C THR A 158 16.48 -3.92 -16.26
N ALA A 159 15.74 -3.50 -17.28
CA ALA A 159 15.64 -2.10 -17.67
C ALA A 159 14.57 -1.39 -16.81
N HIS A 160 15.00 -0.36 -16.07
CA HIS A 160 14.10 0.45 -15.24
C HIS A 160 12.98 1.11 -16.06
N GLU A 161 13.26 1.52 -17.30
CA GLU A 161 12.27 2.09 -18.22
C GLU A 161 11.10 1.12 -18.54
N VAL A 162 11.32 -0.19 -18.38
CA VAL A 162 10.30 -1.22 -18.58
C VAL A 162 9.63 -1.60 -17.26
N ALA A 163 10.42 -1.90 -16.23
CA ALA A 163 9.90 -2.36 -14.95
C ALA A 163 9.23 -1.24 -14.12
N GLY A 164 9.79 -0.03 -14.16
CA GLY A 164 9.38 1.11 -13.35
C GLY A 164 7.89 1.44 -13.47
N PRO A 165 7.35 1.66 -14.69
CA PRO A 165 5.93 1.96 -14.87
C PRO A 165 5.01 0.88 -14.29
N VAL A 166 5.35 -0.40 -14.46
CA VAL A 166 4.54 -1.51 -13.97
C VAL A 166 4.61 -1.60 -12.44
N LEU A 167 5.80 -1.47 -11.85
CA LEU A 167 6.00 -1.51 -10.40
C LEU A 167 5.31 -0.34 -9.69
N GLU A 168 5.36 0.85 -10.26
CA GLU A 168 4.79 2.07 -9.68
C GLU A 168 3.26 2.12 -9.79
N HIS A 169 2.67 1.69 -10.91
CA HIS A 169 1.25 1.94 -11.19
C HIS A 169 0.35 0.69 -11.16
N SER A 170 0.86 -0.52 -11.43
CA SER A 170 -0.01 -1.69 -11.70
C SER A 170 -0.73 -2.23 -10.47
N PRO A 171 -2.06 -2.14 -10.33
CA PRO A 171 -2.79 -2.66 -9.17
C PRO A 171 -2.79 -4.20 -9.09
N LEU A 172 -2.28 -4.89 -10.12
CA LEU A 172 -2.34 -6.35 -10.27
C LEU A 172 -1.16 -7.09 -9.65
N LEU A 173 -0.14 -6.38 -9.17
CA LEU A 173 1.00 -6.97 -8.46
C LEU A 173 0.64 -7.24 -6.99
N SER A 174 0.91 -8.46 -6.53
CA SER A 174 0.69 -8.86 -5.13
C SER A 174 1.81 -8.36 -4.22
N ASP A 175 1.50 -8.20 -2.93
CA ASP A 175 2.50 -7.82 -1.91
C ASP A 175 3.68 -8.80 -1.87
N ASP A 176 3.41 -10.11 -1.96
CA ASP A 176 4.47 -11.14 -1.93
C ASP A 176 5.40 -11.02 -3.15
N PHE A 177 4.84 -10.67 -4.32
CA PHE A 177 5.65 -10.37 -5.50
C PHE A 177 6.54 -9.15 -5.28
N LEU A 178 5.96 -8.05 -4.79
CA LEU A 178 6.68 -6.79 -4.56
C LEU A 178 7.81 -6.98 -3.54
N ILE A 179 7.54 -7.69 -2.44
CA ILE A 179 8.55 -8.05 -1.44
C ILE A 179 9.67 -8.89 -2.07
N GLY A 180 9.34 -9.83 -2.96
CA GLY A 180 10.33 -10.61 -3.69
C GLY A 180 11.24 -9.76 -4.59
N ILE A 181 10.72 -8.68 -5.19
CA ILE A 181 11.54 -7.73 -5.97
C ILE A 181 12.45 -6.91 -5.05
N VAL A 182 11.94 -6.44 -3.91
CA VAL A 182 12.73 -5.66 -2.93
C VAL A 182 13.94 -6.44 -2.42
N GLY A 183 13.80 -7.76 -2.25
CA GLY A 183 14.90 -8.64 -1.83
C GLY A 183 15.91 -8.98 -2.94
N SER A 184 15.70 -8.55 -4.18
CA SER A 184 16.56 -8.87 -5.31
C SER A 184 17.53 -7.72 -5.64
N PRO A 185 18.86 -7.95 -5.63
CA PRO A 185 19.85 -6.89 -5.87
C PRO A 185 19.95 -6.45 -7.34
N ALA A 186 19.26 -7.13 -8.27
CA ALA A 186 19.44 -6.95 -9.71
C ALA A 186 18.75 -5.70 -10.29
N ASN A 187 17.86 -5.05 -9.53
CA ASN A 187 16.94 -4.05 -10.09
C ASN A 187 17.16 -2.66 -9.46
N THR A 188 18.21 -1.97 -9.90
CA THR A 188 18.49 -0.58 -9.50
C THR A 188 17.28 0.31 -9.82
N GLY A 189 16.72 0.97 -8.80
CA GLY A 189 15.56 1.87 -8.95
C GLY A 189 14.19 1.20 -8.90
N ALA A 190 14.09 -0.14 -8.94
CA ALA A 190 12.81 -0.84 -8.80
C ALA A 190 12.18 -0.62 -7.42
N VAL A 191 12.99 -0.68 -6.35
CA VAL A 191 12.52 -0.44 -4.98
C VAL A 191 11.95 0.98 -4.85
N THR A 192 12.59 1.97 -5.47
CA THR A 192 12.08 3.35 -5.52
C THR A 192 10.72 3.47 -6.23
N SER A 193 10.51 2.76 -7.34
CA SER A 193 9.19 2.71 -8.00
C SER A 193 8.13 2.06 -7.11
N ILE A 194 8.47 0.98 -6.40
CA ILE A 194 7.57 0.34 -5.42
C ILE A 194 7.22 1.31 -4.30
N SER A 195 8.18 2.10 -3.80
CA SER A 195 7.94 3.11 -2.77
C SER A 195 7.01 4.24 -3.19
N ARG A 196 6.99 4.62 -4.47
CA ARG A 196 6.12 5.69 -5.02
C ARG A 196 4.70 5.23 -5.32
N ARG A 197 4.46 3.92 -5.31
CA ARG A 197 3.18 3.30 -5.62
C ARG A 197 2.05 3.83 -4.74
N ARG A 198 0.85 3.97 -5.31
CA ARG A 198 -0.34 4.31 -4.53
C ARG A 198 -0.74 3.14 -3.62
N GLY A 199 -0.87 3.38 -2.32
CA GLY A 199 -1.37 2.41 -1.36
C GLY A 199 -0.37 1.29 -1.02
N VAL A 200 0.88 1.64 -0.73
CA VAL A 200 1.88 0.67 -0.23
C VAL A 200 1.41 0.08 1.10
N SER A 201 1.31 -1.26 1.17
CA SER A 201 0.88 -1.96 2.38
C SER A 201 1.96 -1.96 3.46
N SER A 202 1.56 -2.19 4.72
CA SER A 202 2.53 -2.26 5.82
C SER A 202 3.63 -3.31 5.63
N ARG A 203 3.31 -4.46 5.02
CA ARG A 203 4.29 -5.52 4.75
C ARG A 203 5.34 -5.09 3.72
N VAL A 204 4.91 -4.41 2.66
CA VAL A 204 5.81 -3.91 1.61
C VAL A 204 6.64 -2.75 2.15
N SER A 205 6.04 -1.84 2.92
CA SER A 205 6.76 -0.75 3.59
C SER A 205 7.87 -1.26 4.50
N ASP A 206 7.60 -2.31 5.29
CA ASP A 206 8.60 -2.93 6.17
C ASP A 206 9.75 -3.55 5.37
N ALA A 207 9.44 -4.22 4.24
CA ALA A 207 10.47 -4.78 3.36
C ALA A 207 11.35 -3.69 2.72
N VAL A 208 10.74 -2.59 2.26
CA VAL A 208 11.48 -1.43 1.72
C VAL A 208 12.34 -0.78 2.80
N ALA A 209 11.83 -0.59 4.02
CA ALA A 209 12.61 -0.04 5.13
C ALA A 209 13.83 -0.91 5.48
N SER A 210 13.73 -2.22 5.26
CA SER A 210 14.80 -3.19 5.48
C SER A 210 15.76 -3.38 4.29
N SER A 211 15.50 -2.77 3.12
CA SER A 211 16.34 -2.96 1.92
C SER A 211 17.69 -2.23 2.00
N GLY A 212 17.79 -1.19 2.85
CA GLY A 212 18.96 -0.32 2.93
C GLY A 212 19.11 0.65 1.75
N ASP A 213 18.13 0.71 0.84
CA ASP A 213 18.12 1.68 -0.25
C ASP A 213 17.60 3.04 0.24
N ASP A 214 18.53 3.96 0.51
CA ASP A 214 18.23 5.29 1.03
C ASP A 214 17.27 6.09 0.12
N ALA A 215 17.36 5.92 -1.19
CA ALA A 215 16.51 6.63 -2.15
C ALA A 215 15.08 6.07 -2.14
N ALA A 216 14.95 4.74 -2.05
CA ALA A 216 13.65 4.08 -1.93
C ALA A 216 12.97 4.39 -0.58
N ILE A 217 13.73 4.43 0.51
CA ILE A 217 13.23 4.79 1.84
C ILE A 217 12.76 6.25 1.85
N ALA A 218 13.54 7.18 1.29
CA ALA A 218 13.13 8.59 1.15
C ALA A 218 11.82 8.72 0.35
N ALA A 219 11.68 7.97 -0.76
CA ALA A 219 10.46 7.95 -1.54
C ALA A 219 9.27 7.35 -0.77
N LEU A 220 9.49 6.32 0.04
CA LEU A 220 8.45 5.70 0.88
C LEU A 220 7.97 6.68 1.96
N LEU A 221 8.89 7.39 2.60
CA LEU A 221 8.59 8.39 3.62
C LEU A 221 7.78 9.56 3.05
N ALA A 222 8.10 9.99 1.83
CA ALA A 222 7.38 11.03 1.10
C ALA A 222 6.00 10.58 0.59
N ASN A 223 5.75 9.27 0.52
CA ASN A 223 4.47 8.74 0.07
C ASN A 223 3.42 8.79 1.19
N GLU A 224 2.46 9.70 1.03
CA GLU A 224 1.36 9.90 1.98
C GLU A 224 0.40 8.70 2.05
N SER A 225 0.31 7.93 0.96
CA SER A 225 -0.57 6.75 0.89
C SER A 225 0.06 5.48 1.45
N ALA A 226 1.36 5.51 1.75
CA ALA A 226 2.07 4.36 2.30
C ALA A 226 1.68 4.11 3.76
N GLN A 227 1.29 2.87 4.03
CA GLN A 227 1.02 2.38 5.38
C GLN A 227 2.35 1.99 6.02
N ILE A 228 2.83 2.79 6.98
CA ILE A 228 4.05 2.51 7.73
C ILE A 228 3.65 2.23 9.18
N ARG A 229 4.07 1.09 9.74
CA ARG A 229 3.84 0.75 11.15
C ARG A 229 4.64 1.68 12.05
N GLU A 230 4.13 2.00 13.24
CA GLU A 230 4.84 2.86 14.20
C GLU A 230 6.23 2.34 14.51
N ALA A 231 6.37 1.04 14.80
CA ALA A 231 7.67 0.41 15.06
C ALA A 231 8.68 0.53 13.89
N THR A 232 8.20 0.61 12.65
CA THR A 232 9.08 0.81 11.48
C THR A 232 9.44 2.27 11.32
N LEU A 233 8.49 3.19 11.53
CA LEU A 233 8.75 4.63 11.50
C LEU A 233 9.72 5.04 12.62
N ASP A 234 9.59 4.48 13.82
CA ASP A 234 10.50 4.69 14.93
C ASP A 234 11.94 4.32 14.55
N ARG A 235 12.15 3.12 13.99
CA ARG A 235 13.47 2.68 13.52
C ARG A 235 14.05 3.61 12.45
N LEU A 236 13.22 4.09 11.52
CA LEU A 236 13.65 5.02 10.48
C LEU A 236 14.03 6.40 11.06
N ILE A 237 13.32 6.88 12.08
CA ILE A 237 13.64 8.13 12.78
C ILE A 237 14.96 8.00 13.55
N ASP A 238 15.19 6.86 14.20
CA ASP A 238 16.43 6.62 14.95
C ASP A 238 17.66 6.59 14.02
N MET A 239 17.50 6.13 12.78
CA MET A 239 18.55 6.13 11.73
C MET A 239 18.64 7.43 10.90
N ALA A 240 17.62 8.30 10.98
CA ALA A 240 17.54 9.53 10.19
C ALA A 240 18.74 10.49 10.35
N PRO A 241 19.44 10.60 11.50
CA PRO A 241 20.52 11.58 11.65
C PRO A 241 21.62 11.48 10.60
N GLU A 242 21.95 10.27 10.17
CA GLU A 242 23.01 10.01 9.17
C GLU A 242 22.52 10.09 7.72
N LYS A 243 21.22 10.38 7.52
CA LYS A 243 20.53 10.23 6.22
C LYS A 243 19.83 11.54 5.80
N PRO A 244 20.56 12.52 5.24
CA PRO A 244 20.01 13.83 4.86
C PRO A 244 18.79 13.77 3.93
N SER A 245 18.74 12.78 3.03
CA SER A 245 17.62 12.59 2.10
C SER A 245 16.30 12.24 2.78
N TRP A 246 16.31 11.79 4.04
CA TRP A 246 15.11 11.37 4.78
C TRP A 246 14.46 12.53 5.54
N HIS A 247 15.21 13.60 5.83
CA HIS A 247 14.77 14.67 6.73
C HIS A 247 13.53 15.39 6.22
N ALA A 248 13.55 15.88 4.98
CA ALA A 248 12.41 16.61 4.41
C ALA A 248 11.15 15.72 4.29
N PRO A 249 11.23 14.47 3.77
CA PRO A 249 10.11 13.53 3.79
C PRO A 249 9.54 13.26 5.19
N LEU A 250 10.38 13.06 6.21
CA LEU A 250 9.94 12.78 7.58
C LEU A 250 9.14 13.93 8.18
N VAL A 251 9.64 15.16 8.01
CA VAL A 251 8.99 16.37 8.54
C VAL A 251 7.67 16.66 7.84
N ALA A 252 7.58 16.38 6.54
CA ALA A 252 6.38 16.65 5.75
C ALA A 252 5.22 15.67 6.02
N ARG A 253 5.41 14.59 6.79
CA ARG A 253 4.36 13.59 7.00
C ARG A 253 3.17 14.14 7.79
N PRO A 254 1.93 13.92 7.32
CA PRO A 254 0.73 14.48 7.97
C PRO A 254 0.33 13.79 9.28
N LYS A 255 0.85 12.58 9.58
CA LYS A 255 0.46 11.77 10.76
C LYS A 255 1.69 11.34 11.56
N LEU A 256 2.23 12.25 12.36
CA LEU A 256 3.29 11.96 13.33
C LEU A 256 2.69 11.90 14.75
N SER A 257 3.12 10.93 15.55
CA SER A 257 2.78 10.88 16.98
C SER A 257 3.59 11.94 17.73
N ALA A 258 3.13 12.33 18.93
CA ALA A 258 3.88 13.26 19.77
C ALA A 258 5.30 12.76 20.10
N GLY A 259 5.47 11.43 20.24
CA GLY A 259 6.77 10.79 20.43
C GLY A 259 7.69 10.97 19.22
N HIS A 260 7.18 10.75 18.01
CA HIS A 260 7.95 10.93 16.78
C HIS A 260 8.38 12.40 16.59
N VAL A 261 7.50 13.36 16.88
CA VAL A 261 7.82 14.80 16.81
C VAL A 261 8.92 15.14 17.81
N GLY A 262 8.84 14.65 19.06
CA GLY A 262 9.87 14.88 20.06
C GLY A 262 11.24 14.32 19.66
N LYS A 263 11.29 13.13 19.06
CA LYS A 263 12.53 12.55 18.52
C LYS A 263 13.11 13.38 17.37
N LEU A 264 12.29 13.78 16.41
CA LEU A 264 12.73 14.62 15.28
C LEU A 264 13.22 15.99 15.75
N ALA A 265 12.50 16.64 16.66
CA ALA A 265 12.89 17.93 17.24
C ALA A 265 14.24 17.83 17.96
N ARG A 266 14.47 16.74 18.71
CA ARG A 266 15.75 16.47 19.37
C ARG A 266 16.89 16.37 18.36
N PHE A 267 16.71 15.58 17.31
CA PHE A 267 17.70 15.43 16.25
C PHE A 267 18.01 16.76 15.54
N VAL A 268 16.99 17.48 15.05
CA VAL A 268 17.18 18.74 14.32
C VAL A 268 17.88 19.79 15.18
N ALA A 269 17.51 19.85 16.46
CA ALA A 269 18.13 20.76 17.39
C ALA A 269 19.61 20.40 17.65
N ILE A 270 19.97 19.11 17.81
CA ILE A 270 21.38 18.67 17.95
C ILE A 270 22.18 19.09 16.71
N ALA A 271 21.66 18.84 15.50
CA ALA A 271 22.35 19.17 14.25
C ALA A 271 22.58 20.69 14.09
N LEU A 272 21.58 21.52 14.40
CA LEU A 272 21.71 22.98 14.33
C LEU A 272 22.65 23.55 15.39
N VAL A 273 22.69 22.96 16.59
CA VAL A 273 23.64 23.38 17.63
C VAL A 273 25.08 23.03 17.25
N GLU A 274 25.33 21.86 16.66
CA GLU A 274 26.68 21.50 16.23
C GLU A 274 27.17 22.41 15.09
N GLU A 275 26.30 22.79 14.15
CA GLU A 275 26.63 23.79 13.11
C GLU A 275 26.95 25.17 13.73
N LEU A 276 26.20 25.58 14.77
CA LEU A 276 26.49 26.82 15.49
C LEU A 276 27.83 26.75 16.23
N ARG A 277 28.22 25.60 16.79
CA ARG A 277 29.52 25.40 17.46
C ARG A 277 30.71 25.47 16.51
N GLN A 278 30.52 25.19 15.23
CA GLN A 278 31.56 25.33 14.22
C GLN A 278 31.86 26.79 13.85
N ARG A 279 31.02 27.74 14.27
CA ARG A 279 31.30 29.15 14.06
C ARG A 279 32.37 29.64 15.02
N THR A 280 33.32 30.42 14.50
CA THR A 280 34.45 30.98 15.27
C THR A 280 34.07 32.19 16.14
N ASP A 281 32.83 32.69 16.05
CA ASP A 281 32.34 33.87 16.76
C ASP A 281 31.52 33.55 18.03
N LEU A 282 31.32 32.27 18.35
CA LEU A 282 30.67 31.83 19.59
C LEU A 282 31.73 31.46 20.63
N ASP A 283 31.63 32.08 21.81
CA ASP A 283 32.47 31.72 22.96
C ASP A 283 31.98 30.39 23.60
N GLU A 284 32.89 29.73 24.32
CA GLU A 284 32.62 28.45 25.02
C GLU A 284 31.40 28.55 25.95
N GLU A 285 31.20 29.72 26.58
CA GLU A 285 30.11 29.96 27.50
C GLU A 285 28.74 30.08 26.79
N ALA A 286 28.65 30.75 25.64
CA ALA A 286 27.43 30.79 24.83
C ALA A 286 27.09 29.42 24.22
N SER A 287 28.10 28.65 23.79
CA SER A 287 27.91 27.26 23.32
C SER A 287 27.32 26.35 24.39
N ALA A 288 27.84 26.43 25.63
CA ALA A 288 27.34 25.67 26.76
C ALA A 288 25.89 26.05 27.10
N ARG A 289 25.57 27.35 27.14
CA ARG A 289 24.21 27.84 27.40
C ARG A 289 23.22 27.43 26.31
N LEU A 290 23.64 27.40 25.04
CA LEU A 290 22.80 26.97 23.92
C LEU A 290 22.42 25.49 24.05
N THR A 291 23.39 24.64 24.38
CA THR A 291 23.21 23.19 24.57
C THR A 291 22.30 22.90 25.78
N GLU A 292 22.50 23.63 26.88
CA GLU A 292 21.68 23.52 28.08
C GLU A 292 20.24 24.03 27.85
N ALA A 293 20.06 25.18 27.19
CA ALA A 293 18.74 25.71 26.85
C ALA A 293 17.98 24.80 25.88
N MET A 294 18.68 24.16 24.94
CA MET A 294 18.12 23.19 24.00
C MET A 294 17.70 21.90 24.70
N SER A 295 18.59 21.29 25.49
CA SER A 295 18.30 20.05 26.23
C SER A 295 17.11 20.24 27.16
N ARG A 296 17.08 21.37 27.88
CA ARG A 296 15.99 21.75 28.75
C ARG A 296 14.67 21.97 27.99
N ARG A 297 14.69 22.61 26.80
CA ARG A 297 13.47 22.77 25.97
C ARG A 297 12.95 21.48 25.36
N ILE A 298 13.84 20.58 24.94
CA ILE A 298 13.44 19.27 24.39
C ILE A 298 12.95 18.35 25.51
N GLU A 299 13.54 18.44 26.70
CA GLU A 299 12.99 17.81 27.90
C GLU A 299 11.64 18.43 28.25
N GLU A 300 11.48 19.75 28.25
CA GLU A 300 10.20 20.42 28.49
C GLU A 300 9.12 20.11 27.44
N GLU A 301 9.46 19.91 26.15
CA GLU A 301 8.51 19.51 25.09
C GLU A 301 8.27 18.00 25.02
N GLY A 302 9.26 17.16 25.32
CA GLY A 302 9.07 15.72 25.58
C GLY A 302 8.29 15.45 26.88
N THR A 303 8.25 16.45 27.77
CA THR A 303 7.48 16.49 29.02
C THR A 303 6.25 17.39 28.91
N ARG A 304 5.81 17.78 27.70
CA ARG A 304 4.37 18.04 27.49
C ARG A 304 3.69 16.71 27.71
N SER A 305 3.37 16.47 28.98
CA SER A 305 2.76 15.26 29.49
C SER A 305 1.69 14.83 28.50
N THR A 306 1.87 13.67 27.89
CA THR A 306 0.73 12.97 27.33
C THR A 306 -0.34 12.94 28.44
N PRO A 307 -1.63 13.07 28.12
CA PRO A 307 -2.68 12.92 29.13
C PRO A 307 -2.45 11.67 30.01
N ALA A 308 -1.87 10.60 29.44
CA ALA A 308 -1.44 9.41 30.15
C ALA A 308 -0.41 9.65 31.28
N SER A 309 0.65 10.45 31.06
CA SER A 309 1.68 10.72 32.08
C SER A 309 1.17 11.62 33.21
N ALA A 310 0.33 12.60 32.90
CA ALA A 310 -0.29 13.47 33.91
C ALA A 310 -1.28 12.67 34.77
N GLU A 311 -2.12 11.84 34.15
CA GLU A 311 -3.08 11.02 34.88
C GLU A 311 -2.41 9.90 35.69
N ARG A 312 -1.27 9.36 35.23
CA ARG A 312 -0.46 8.42 36.02
C ARG A 312 0.14 9.06 37.27
N THR A 313 0.66 10.28 37.15
CA THR A 313 1.16 11.04 38.30
C THR A 313 0.04 11.31 39.30
N ARG A 314 -1.15 11.67 38.80
CA ARG A 314 -2.35 11.85 39.62
C ARG A 314 -2.78 10.55 40.32
N ALA A 315 -2.81 9.43 39.60
CA ALA A 315 -3.15 8.13 40.16
C ALA A 315 -2.15 7.69 41.24
N LEU A 316 -0.85 7.91 41.05
CA LEU A 316 0.18 7.63 42.05
C LEU A 316 0.00 8.49 43.31
N SER A 317 -0.32 9.78 43.15
CA SER A 317 -0.59 10.68 44.27
C SER A 317 -1.80 10.22 45.08
N LEU A 318 -2.91 9.88 44.42
CA LEU A 318 -4.13 9.40 45.08
C LEU A 318 -3.92 8.03 45.74
N TYR A 319 -3.13 7.15 45.12
CA TYR A 319 -2.80 5.85 45.71
C TYR A 319 -1.95 6.00 46.97
N GLY A 320 -0.96 6.89 46.95
CA GLY A 320 -0.14 7.21 48.13
C GLY A 320 -0.94 7.85 49.28
N GLN A 321 -2.03 8.55 48.97
CA GLN A 321 -2.95 9.15 49.93
C GLN A 321 -4.07 8.19 50.39
N GLY A 322 -4.17 7.00 49.80
CA GLY A 322 -5.24 6.03 50.08
C GLY A 322 -6.60 6.40 49.49
N GLU A 323 -6.68 7.44 48.65
CA GLU A 323 -7.90 7.97 48.03
C GLU A 323 -8.21 7.32 46.67
N LEU A 324 -7.33 6.44 46.18
CA LEU A 324 -7.57 5.68 44.94
C LEU A 324 -8.44 4.44 45.21
N ASP A 325 -9.71 4.67 45.52
CA ASP A 325 -10.71 3.65 45.81
C ASP A 325 -11.64 3.33 44.61
N GLU A 326 -12.57 2.40 44.79
CA GLU A 326 -13.51 2.01 43.73
C GLU A 326 -14.50 3.12 43.38
N LEU A 327 -14.85 3.98 44.34
CA LEU A 327 -15.77 5.10 44.14
C LEU A 327 -15.17 6.13 43.18
N SER A 328 -13.93 6.57 43.43
CA SER A 328 -13.21 7.52 42.58
C SER A 328 -13.00 6.99 41.16
N LEU A 329 -12.73 5.68 41.02
CA LEU A 329 -12.62 5.00 39.73
C LEU A 329 -13.96 4.91 38.99
N THR A 330 -15.05 4.65 39.70
CA THR A 330 -16.42 4.60 39.14
C THR A 330 -16.87 5.97 38.64
N GLU A 331 -16.58 7.03 39.40
CA GLU A 331 -16.84 8.42 38.99
C GLU A 331 -16.03 8.78 37.73
N ALA A 332 -14.74 8.43 37.71
CA ALA A 332 -13.89 8.69 36.55
C ALA A 332 -14.35 7.92 35.29
N LEU A 333 -14.79 6.66 35.46
CA LEU A 333 -15.34 5.84 34.39
C LEU A 333 -16.64 6.46 33.85
N THR A 334 -17.51 6.95 34.73
CA THR A 334 -18.77 7.62 34.36
C THR A 334 -18.53 8.97 33.68
N ALA A 335 -17.50 9.70 34.10
CA ALA A 335 -17.06 10.95 33.48
C ALA A 335 -16.28 10.74 32.16
N GLY A 336 -16.10 9.50 31.70
CA GLY A 336 -15.39 9.20 30.45
C GLY A 336 -13.88 9.44 30.50
N ARG A 337 -13.28 9.54 31.70
CA ARG A 337 -11.83 9.77 31.89
C ARG A 337 -11.03 8.48 31.71
N ARG A 338 -11.06 7.93 30.50
CA ARG A 338 -10.46 6.62 30.16
C ARG A 338 -8.97 6.55 30.52
N ALA A 339 -8.20 7.60 30.21
CA ALA A 339 -6.77 7.66 30.50
C ALA A 339 -6.46 7.54 32.01
N PHE A 340 -7.25 8.19 32.86
CA PHE A 340 -7.11 8.09 34.31
C PHE A 340 -7.46 6.70 34.83
N VAL A 341 -8.56 6.10 34.36
CA VAL A 341 -8.95 4.74 34.78
C VAL A 341 -7.87 3.72 34.43
N MET A 342 -7.29 3.80 33.22
CA MET A 342 -6.18 2.92 32.81
C MET A 342 -4.93 3.10 33.68
N ALA A 343 -4.56 4.35 33.95
CA ALA A 343 -3.42 4.66 34.80
C ALA A 343 -3.64 4.19 36.26
N ALA A 344 -4.84 4.40 36.80
CA ALA A 344 -5.23 3.94 38.13
C ALA A 344 -5.26 2.41 38.26
N LEU A 345 -5.75 1.70 37.24
CA LEU A 345 -5.71 0.23 37.19
C LEU A 345 -4.27 -0.29 37.15
N SER A 346 -3.36 0.37 36.42
CA SER A 346 -1.93 0.04 36.42
C SER A 346 -1.31 0.21 37.80
N VAL A 347 -1.57 1.35 38.47
CA VAL A 347 -1.05 1.62 39.82
C VAL A 347 -1.57 0.63 40.84
N ARG A 348 -2.88 0.33 40.84
CA ARG A 348 -3.49 -0.60 41.82
C ARG A 348 -3.14 -2.07 41.58
N SER A 349 -3.04 -2.49 40.33
CA SER A 349 -2.69 -3.90 40.00
C SER A 349 -1.19 -4.18 40.07
N GLY A 350 -0.35 -3.13 40.05
CA GLY A 350 1.10 -3.23 39.93
C GLY A 350 1.58 -3.67 38.54
N LEU A 351 0.67 -3.77 37.56
CA LEU A 351 1.01 -4.19 36.19
C LEU A 351 1.50 -3.01 35.35
N PRO A 352 2.48 -3.23 34.44
CA PRO A 352 2.92 -2.20 33.50
C PRO A 352 1.76 -1.69 32.61
N GLU A 353 1.75 -0.40 32.31
CA GLU A 353 0.71 0.25 31.50
C GLU A 353 0.46 -0.42 30.13
N PRO A 354 1.49 -0.90 29.38
CA PRO A 354 1.26 -1.65 28.14
C PRO A 354 0.49 -2.96 28.33
N VAL A 355 0.70 -3.63 29.48
CA VAL A 355 0.02 -4.89 29.83
C VAL A 355 -1.45 -4.60 30.12
N VAL A 356 -1.72 -3.57 30.93
CA VAL A 356 -3.10 -3.12 31.23
C VAL A 356 -3.84 -2.74 29.94
N HIS A 357 -3.19 -2.02 29.02
CA HIS A 357 -3.76 -1.66 27.73
C HIS A 357 -4.09 -2.89 26.87
N SER A 358 -3.19 -3.86 26.83
CA SER A 358 -3.39 -5.12 26.09
C SER A 358 -4.53 -5.95 26.68
N MET A 359 -4.60 -6.04 28.00
CA MET A 359 -5.69 -6.73 28.71
C MET A 359 -7.05 -6.06 28.46
N MET A 360 -7.12 -4.73 28.51
CA MET A 360 -8.36 -3.97 28.27
C MET A 360 -8.82 -4.06 26.80
N SER A 361 -7.88 -4.16 25.86
CA SER A 361 -8.16 -4.25 24.42
C SER A 361 -8.32 -5.70 23.93
N SER A 362 -8.25 -6.69 24.83
CA SER A 362 -8.32 -8.12 24.49
C SER A 362 -9.68 -8.55 23.92
N GLY A 363 -10.75 -7.78 24.16
CA GLY A 363 -12.13 -8.16 23.85
C GLY A 363 -12.65 -9.33 24.69
N SER A 364 -11.90 -9.79 25.70
CA SER A 364 -12.25 -10.95 26.53
C SER A 364 -12.75 -10.52 27.91
N ALA A 365 -13.99 -10.89 28.23
CA ALA A 365 -14.60 -10.61 29.52
C ALA A 365 -13.81 -11.21 30.69
N LYS A 366 -13.19 -12.39 30.47
CA LYS A 366 -12.34 -13.08 31.46
C LYS A 366 -11.11 -12.26 31.80
N VAL A 367 -10.44 -11.69 30.79
CA VAL A 367 -9.20 -10.92 30.95
C VAL A 367 -9.47 -9.59 31.65
N VAL A 368 -10.54 -8.89 31.26
CA VAL A 368 -10.93 -7.62 31.91
C VAL A 368 -11.35 -7.85 33.36
N THR A 369 -12.05 -8.96 33.63
CA THR A 369 -12.42 -9.36 34.99
C THR A 369 -11.19 -9.67 35.85
N ALA A 370 -10.20 -10.36 35.29
CA ALA A 370 -8.94 -10.65 35.97
C ALA A 370 -8.13 -9.39 36.32
N LEU A 371 -8.11 -8.40 35.42
CA LEU A 371 -7.49 -7.10 35.69
C LEU A 371 -8.17 -6.36 36.85
N ALA A 372 -9.51 -6.34 36.88
CA ALA A 372 -10.28 -5.72 37.96
C ALA A 372 -10.03 -6.41 39.31
N TRP A 373 -10.01 -7.75 39.32
CA TRP A 373 -9.66 -8.56 40.49
C TRP A 373 -8.24 -8.24 40.99
N LYS A 374 -7.24 -8.20 40.10
CA LYS A 374 -5.85 -7.90 40.46
C LYS A 374 -5.69 -6.49 41.03
N ALA A 375 -6.48 -5.52 40.54
CA ALA A 375 -6.54 -4.17 41.09
C ALA A 375 -7.30 -4.08 42.43
N GLY A 376 -7.90 -5.19 42.90
CA GLY A 376 -8.66 -5.25 44.14
C GLY A 376 -10.04 -4.58 44.06
N MET A 377 -10.65 -4.56 42.86
CA MET A 377 -11.99 -4.01 42.62
C MET A 377 -13.07 -5.10 42.77
N THR A 378 -14.33 -4.71 42.91
CA THR A 378 -15.47 -5.64 42.93
C THR A 378 -15.85 -6.13 41.53
N MET A 379 -16.68 -7.18 41.47
CA MET A 379 -17.28 -7.62 40.20
C MET A 379 -18.25 -6.62 39.60
N GLU A 380 -18.87 -5.77 40.41
CA GLU A 380 -19.75 -4.72 39.89
C GLU A 380 -18.93 -3.72 39.06
N PHE A 381 -17.78 -3.30 39.58
CA PHE A 381 -16.86 -2.47 38.81
C PHE A 381 -16.27 -3.20 37.60
N ALA A 382 -15.95 -4.50 37.74
CA ALA A 382 -15.47 -5.31 36.62
C ALA A 382 -16.51 -5.38 35.47
N GLU A 383 -17.80 -5.51 35.77
CA GLU A 383 -18.87 -5.47 34.77
C GLU A 383 -18.95 -4.09 34.09
N GLN A 384 -18.81 -3.01 34.87
CA GLN A 384 -18.77 -1.66 34.30
C GLN A 384 -17.58 -1.44 33.37
N LEU A 385 -16.39 -1.96 33.71
CA LEU A 385 -15.21 -1.92 32.85
C LEU A 385 -15.44 -2.68 31.54
N GLN A 386 -16.03 -3.88 31.61
CA GLN A 386 -16.34 -4.69 30.42
C GLN A 386 -17.26 -3.92 29.45
N LEU A 387 -18.33 -3.31 29.96
CA LEU A 387 -19.31 -2.60 29.14
C LEU A 387 -18.81 -1.25 28.62
N ARG A 388 -18.18 -0.44 29.47
CA ARG A 388 -17.90 0.98 29.19
C ARG A 388 -16.48 1.24 28.69
N LEU A 389 -15.52 0.39 29.07
CA LEU A 389 -14.12 0.57 28.72
C LEU A 389 -13.65 -0.46 27.68
N ALA A 390 -13.98 -1.74 27.86
CA ALA A 390 -13.62 -2.80 26.92
C ALA A 390 -14.64 -2.99 25.78
N TYR A 391 -15.79 -2.31 25.84
CA TYR A 391 -16.87 -2.39 24.83
C TYR A 391 -17.35 -3.83 24.53
N ILE A 392 -17.36 -4.69 25.55
CA ILE A 392 -17.88 -6.04 25.45
C ILE A 392 -19.41 -5.98 25.44
N GLU A 393 -20.04 -6.73 24.54
CA GLU A 393 -21.50 -6.75 24.43
C GLU A 393 -22.16 -7.32 25.70
N PRO A 394 -23.33 -6.81 26.14
CA PRO A 394 -23.98 -7.26 27.38
C PRO A 394 -24.29 -8.76 27.48
N ARG A 395 -24.32 -9.47 26.35
CA ARG A 395 -24.53 -10.93 26.30
C ARG A 395 -23.25 -11.74 26.60
N ASP A 396 -22.09 -11.12 26.40
CA ASP A 396 -20.77 -11.73 26.53
C ASP A 396 -20.05 -11.27 27.80
N THR A 397 -20.68 -10.42 28.62
CA THR A 397 -20.12 -9.97 29.90
C THR A 397 -20.23 -11.04 30.98
N LEU A 398 -19.21 -11.07 31.83
CA LEU A 398 -19.18 -11.89 33.03
C LEU A 398 -19.78 -11.11 34.21
N ARG A 399 -20.68 -11.78 34.93
CA ARG A 399 -21.32 -11.29 36.14
C ARG A 399 -20.95 -12.14 37.34
N ALA A 400 -21.15 -11.60 38.55
CA ALA A 400 -20.98 -12.38 39.76
C ALA A 400 -21.83 -13.67 39.72
N SER A 401 -21.23 -14.80 40.07
CA SER A 401 -21.94 -16.06 40.23
C SER A 401 -22.65 -16.09 41.59
N VAL A 402 -23.79 -16.78 41.67
CA VAL A 402 -24.59 -16.86 42.91
C VAL A 402 -23.73 -17.47 44.02
N GLY A 403 -23.36 -16.67 45.02
CA GLY A 403 -22.55 -17.08 46.18
C GLY A 403 -21.03 -16.88 46.05
N ALA A 404 -20.51 -16.41 44.91
CA ALA A 404 -19.09 -16.15 44.70
C ALA A 404 -18.83 -14.67 44.39
N ARG A 405 -17.70 -14.13 44.90
CA ARG A 405 -17.28 -12.74 44.64
C ARG A 405 -16.96 -12.50 43.16
N PHE A 406 -16.37 -13.49 42.50
CA PHE A 406 -16.02 -13.51 41.09
C PHE A 406 -16.55 -14.80 40.43
N PRO A 407 -16.83 -14.80 39.11
CA PRO A 407 -17.30 -15.98 38.38
C PRO A 407 -16.19 -16.99 38.04
N LEU A 408 -14.92 -16.58 38.19
CA LEU A 408 -13.74 -17.42 38.04
C LEU A 408 -13.08 -17.58 39.42
N ASP A 409 -12.40 -18.69 39.63
CA ASP A 409 -11.58 -18.88 40.83
C ASP A 409 -10.27 -18.06 40.77
N ASP A 410 -9.61 -17.89 41.91
CA ASP A 410 -8.40 -17.05 42.03
C ASP A 410 -7.23 -17.59 41.17
N GLU A 411 -7.16 -18.90 40.93
CA GLU A 411 -6.11 -19.53 40.11
C GLU A 411 -6.33 -19.22 38.62
N GLN A 412 -7.57 -19.30 38.15
CA GLN A 412 -7.99 -18.90 36.81
C GLN A 412 -7.75 -17.41 36.55
N LEU A 413 -8.06 -16.55 37.54
CA LEU A 413 -7.86 -15.10 37.42
C LEU A 413 -6.37 -14.75 37.36
N ASP A 414 -5.53 -15.34 38.21
CA ASP A 414 -4.09 -15.09 38.19
C ASP A 414 -3.44 -15.62 36.91
N TRP A 415 -3.89 -16.77 36.40
CA TRP A 415 -3.44 -17.30 35.09
C TRP A 415 -3.69 -16.32 33.94
N GLN A 416 -4.87 -15.69 33.89
CA GLN A 416 -5.18 -14.67 32.87
C GLN A 416 -4.24 -13.47 32.97
N VAL A 417 -3.86 -13.05 34.18
CA VAL A 417 -2.92 -11.93 34.40
C VAL A 417 -1.50 -12.32 33.95
N GLN A 418 -1.04 -13.52 34.33
CA GLN A 418 0.32 -13.99 34.02
C GLN A 418 0.56 -14.13 32.51
N MET A 419 -0.42 -14.64 31.76
CA MET A 419 -0.34 -14.76 30.29
C MET A 419 0.04 -13.43 29.62
N TYR A 420 -0.56 -12.32 30.08
CA TYR A 420 -0.29 -10.99 29.54
C TYR A 420 0.97 -10.33 30.15
N ALA A 421 1.33 -10.67 31.38
CA ALA A 421 2.54 -10.16 32.02
C ALA A 421 3.83 -10.76 31.44
N GLU A 422 3.80 -12.02 31.00
CA GLU A 422 4.96 -12.73 30.43
C GLU A 422 5.14 -12.54 28.91
N GLY A 423 4.26 -11.79 28.25
CA GLY A 423 4.33 -11.52 26.81
C GLY A 423 4.02 -12.73 25.92
N ARG A 424 3.46 -13.82 26.46
CA ARG A 424 3.00 -14.98 25.68
C ARG A 424 1.60 -14.71 25.16
N THR A 425 1.54 -13.99 24.05
CA THR A 425 0.32 -13.89 23.25
C THR A 425 0.32 -15.04 22.26
N GLU A 426 -0.73 -15.87 22.28
CA GLU A 426 -1.01 -16.88 21.23
C GLU A 426 -1.36 -16.22 19.90
#